data_AF-A0A6C7E882-F1
#
_entry.id   AF-A0A6C7E882-F1
#
_cell.length_a   1.000
_cell.length_b   1.000
_cell.length_c   1.000
_cell.angle_alpha   90.00
_cell.angle_beta   90.00
_cell.angle_gamma   90.00
#
_symmetry.space_group_name_H-M   'P 1'
#
loop_
_entity.id
_entity.type
_entity.pdbx_description
1 polymer ?
#
loop_
_entity_poly.entity_id
_entity_poly.type
_entity_poly.pdbx_seq_one_letter_code
_entity_poly.pdbx_strand_id
1 'polypeptide(L)'
;MSNLRDLTVDHAVDPGGVFDVFSGPFLNTELYDTAELLWYFGGWILWIPVYWVVIARLRHGYLEIPAIAACGNITWEFLWGYVYPQDMGWGLQLIYMGAFLMDLAILYGVFRFGRKQIADERARPYWPGIVIVLLTVWTAYYVGFIERGDDLPLGSVTAYTVNLVMSLAYLWFGITRPLGELSMIAAVFKGLGTGGVTVFVFLVYRSHELVVTLAVIVSILDAGYIGWLLRRRHSEWGNVVRPSNRAPLSPAGT
;
A
#
# COMPACT_ATOMS: atom_id res chain seq x y z
N MET A 1 -13.76 10.68 -29.55
CA MET A 1 -14.00 11.97 -28.88
C MET A 1 -14.56 11.62 -27.51
N SER A 2 -13.76 11.86 -26.48
CA SER A 2 -13.97 11.46 -25.10
C SER A 2 -15.23 12.11 -24.54
N ASN A 3 -16.26 11.31 -24.26
CA ASN A 3 -17.27 11.75 -23.30
C ASN A 3 -16.57 11.95 -21.98
N LEU A 4 -16.57 13.19 -21.51
CA LEU A 4 -16.26 13.57 -20.14
C LEU A 4 -17.22 12.83 -19.22
N ARG A 5 -16.89 11.59 -18.86
CA ARG A 5 -17.43 10.98 -17.65
C ARG A 5 -16.58 11.48 -16.51
N ASP A 6 -16.90 12.69 -16.07
CA ASP A 6 -16.69 13.02 -14.68
C ASP A 6 -17.62 12.07 -13.91
N LEU A 7 -17.10 10.90 -13.50
CA LEU A 7 -17.68 10.07 -12.44
C LEU A 7 -17.62 10.89 -11.15
N THR A 8 -18.41 11.96 -11.13
CA THR A 8 -18.66 12.81 -9.99
C THR A 8 -19.65 12.06 -9.14
N VAL A 9 -19.25 11.81 -7.89
CA VAL A 9 -19.95 11.73 -6.58
C VAL A 9 -21.41 11.22 -6.51
N ASP A 10 -22.22 11.32 -7.56
CA ASP A 10 -23.63 10.96 -7.61
C ASP A 10 -23.92 9.45 -7.69
N HIS A 11 -22.88 8.61 -7.81
CA HIS A 11 -22.98 7.19 -7.45
C HIS A 11 -22.72 7.07 -5.95
N ALA A 12 -23.72 7.44 -5.15
CA ALA A 12 -23.71 7.13 -3.72
C ALA A 12 -23.38 5.64 -3.56
N VAL A 13 -22.38 5.35 -2.73
CA VAL A 13 -22.03 3.99 -2.34
C VAL A 13 -23.19 3.46 -1.52
N ASP A 14 -24.15 2.80 -2.18
CA ASP A 14 -25.24 2.12 -1.49
C ASP A 14 -24.63 0.91 -0.76
N PRO A 15 -24.74 0.79 0.57
CA PRO A 15 -24.37 -0.42 1.27
C PRO A 15 -25.39 -1.53 0.94
N GLY A 16 -25.38 -1.98 -0.31
CA GLY A 16 -26.07 -3.18 -0.75
C GLY A 16 -25.62 -4.37 0.10
N GLY A 17 -26.50 -5.35 0.30
CA GLY A 17 -26.14 -6.54 1.07
C GLY A 17 -24.96 -7.28 0.44
N VAL A 18 -24.17 -8.01 1.24
CA VAL A 18 -23.02 -8.84 0.81
C VAL A 18 -23.37 -9.86 -0.30
N PHE A 19 -24.65 -10.11 -0.55
CA PHE A 19 -25.10 -10.99 -1.64
C PHE A 19 -25.39 -10.26 -2.96
N ASP A 20 -25.46 -8.93 -2.93
CA ASP A 20 -25.69 -8.09 -4.11
C ASP A 20 -24.38 -7.74 -4.83
N VAL A 21 -23.21 -7.94 -4.20
CA VAL A 21 -21.90 -7.69 -4.84
C VAL A 21 -21.59 -8.59 -6.04
N PHE A 22 -22.32 -9.69 -6.23
CA PHE A 22 -22.23 -10.54 -7.43
C PHE A 22 -23.31 -10.22 -8.47
N SER A 23 -24.15 -9.22 -8.23
CA SER A 23 -25.08 -8.73 -9.23
C SER A 23 -24.33 -7.82 -10.21
N GLY A 24 -24.76 -7.84 -11.48
CA GLY A 24 -24.09 -7.08 -12.54
C GLY A 24 -22.92 -7.80 -13.23
N PRO A 25 -22.16 -7.08 -14.06
CA PRO A 25 -21.14 -7.68 -14.92
C PRO A 25 -19.87 -8.04 -14.13
N PHE A 26 -19.12 -9.03 -14.64
CA PHE A 26 -17.81 -9.39 -14.09
C PHE A 26 -16.82 -8.22 -14.16
N LEU A 27 -16.81 -7.54 -15.31
CA LEU A 27 -16.09 -6.29 -15.55
C LEU A 27 -17.09 -5.31 -16.15
N ASN A 28 -17.17 -4.12 -15.57
CA ASN A 28 -18.09 -3.10 -16.05
C ASN A 28 -17.49 -2.31 -17.23
N THR A 29 -17.55 -2.90 -18.42
CA THR A 29 -17.11 -2.26 -19.67
C THR A 29 -18.06 -1.19 -20.18
N GLU A 30 -19.22 -1.02 -19.53
CA GLU A 30 -20.14 0.06 -19.83
C GLU A 30 -19.73 1.36 -19.15
N LEU A 31 -19.14 1.29 -17.95
CA LEU A 31 -18.59 2.42 -17.20
C LEU A 31 -17.12 2.69 -17.53
N TYR A 32 -16.31 1.64 -17.62
CA TYR A 32 -14.86 1.75 -17.80
C TYR A 32 -14.41 1.23 -19.16
N ASP A 33 -13.48 1.92 -19.79
CA ASP A 33 -12.87 1.45 -21.03
C ASP A 33 -11.80 0.36 -20.78
N THR A 34 -11.40 -0.33 -21.85
CA THR A 34 -10.41 -1.41 -21.76
C THR A 34 -9.06 -0.93 -21.21
N ALA A 35 -8.64 0.30 -21.52
CA ALA A 35 -7.35 0.81 -21.07
C ALA A 35 -7.38 1.13 -19.57
N GLU A 36 -8.46 1.72 -19.08
CA GLU A 36 -8.73 2.00 -17.67
C GLU A 36 -8.70 0.69 -16.86
N LEU A 37 -9.44 -0.33 -17.30
CA LEU A 37 -9.43 -1.66 -16.67
C LEU A 37 -8.02 -2.26 -16.66
N LEU A 38 -7.29 -2.22 -17.78
CA LEU A 38 -5.95 -2.78 -17.87
C LEU A 38 -4.97 -2.10 -16.90
N TRP A 39 -5.03 -0.77 -16.76
CA TRP A 39 -4.17 -0.05 -15.82
C TRP A 39 -4.51 -0.35 -14.37
N TYR A 40 -5.80 -0.41 -14.03
CA TYR A 40 -6.25 -0.73 -12.67
C TYR A 40 -5.87 -2.16 -12.26
N PHE A 41 -6.32 -3.16 -13.02
CA PHE A 41 -6.06 -4.56 -12.74
C PHE A 41 -4.58 -4.91 -12.91
N GLY A 42 -3.90 -4.35 -13.91
CA GLY A 42 -2.46 -4.51 -14.08
C GLY A 42 -1.67 -3.97 -12.89
N GLY A 43 -2.06 -2.81 -12.37
CA GLY A 43 -1.52 -2.24 -11.14
C GLY A 43 -1.71 -3.19 -9.95
N TRP A 44 -2.91 -3.75 -9.77
CA TRP A 44 -3.18 -4.71 -8.70
C TRP A 44 -2.39 -6.01 -8.82
N ILE A 45 -2.27 -6.59 -10.02
CA ILE A 45 -1.49 -7.82 -10.25
C ILE A 45 -0.04 -7.63 -9.81
N LEU A 46 0.52 -6.44 -10.05
CA LEU A 46 1.88 -6.10 -9.61
C LEU A 46 2.02 -6.00 -8.09
N TRP A 47 0.95 -5.93 -7.31
CA TRP A 47 1.01 -6.03 -5.85
C TRP A 47 1.14 -7.48 -5.34
N ILE A 48 0.80 -8.50 -6.15
CA ILE A 48 0.88 -9.90 -5.72
C ILE A 48 2.31 -10.29 -5.25
N PRO A 49 3.39 -9.94 -5.98
CA PRO A 49 4.76 -10.18 -5.48
C PRO A 49 5.08 -9.48 -4.16
N VAL A 50 4.47 -8.32 -3.90
CA VAL A 50 4.63 -7.58 -2.64
C VAL A 50 4.03 -8.38 -1.49
N TYR A 51 2.77 -8.82 -1.63
CA TYR A 51 2.10 -9.69 -0.65
C TYR A 51 2.91 -10.96 -0.39
N TRP A 52 3.36 -11.63 -1.45
CA TRP A 52 4.19 -12.83 -1.32
C TRP A 52 5.43 -12.55 -0.47
N VAL A 53 6.20 -11.52 -0.80
CA VAL A 53 7.46 -11.19 -0.10
C VAL A 53 7.20 -10.90 1.38
N VAL A 54 6.20 -10.05 1.67
CA VAL A 54 5.88 -9.66 3.05
C VAL A 54 5.47 -10.89 3.86
N ILE A 55 4.55 -11.71 3.34
CA ILE A 55 4.07 -12.93 4.01
C ILE A 55 5.19 -13.97 4.16
N ALA A 56 6.02 -14.17 3.13
CA ALA A 56 7.15 -15.10 3.20
C ALA A 56 8.14 -14.71 4.30
N ARG A 57 8.39 -13.40 4.50
CA ARG A 57 9.28 -12.89 5.54
C ARG A 57 8.74 -13.07 6.96
N LEU A 58 7.42 -13.22 7.14
CA LEU A 58 6.84 -13.58 8.43
C LEU A 58 7.35 -14.92 8.96
N ARG A 59 7.69 -15.87 8.06
CA ARG A 59 8.28 -17.17 8.44
C ARG A 59 9.65 -17.01 9.10
N HIS A 60 10.34 -15.91 8.82
CA HIS A 60 11.61 -15.53 9.44
C HIS A 60 11.42 -14.59 10.64
N GLY A 61 10.19 -14.41 11.11
CA GLY A 61 9.87 -13.59 12.29
C GLY A 61 10.09 -12.09 12.11
N TYR A 62 10.02 -11.62 10.86
CA TYR A 62 10.23 -10.24 10.48
C TYR A 62 9.01 -9.67 9.77
N LEU A 63 8.54 -8.51 10.24
CA LEU A 63 7.44 -7.75 9.64
C LEU A 63 8.03 -6.56 8.88
N GLU A 64 8.09 -6.69 7.55
CA GLU A 64 8.65 -5.67 6.67
C GLU A 64 7.75 -4.44 6.57
N ILE A 65 6.45 -4.66 6.41
CA ILE A 65 5.46 -3.59 6.26
C ILE A 65 5.29 -2.81 7.59
N PRO A 66 5.16 -1.47 7.56
CA PRO A 66 4.83 -0.68 8.74
C PRO A 66 3.48 -1.10 9.32
N ALA A 67 3.42 -1.36 10.62
CA ALA A 67 2.20 -1.87 11.25
C ALA A 67 1.00 -0.92 11.14
N ILE A 68 1.22 0.40 11.22
CA ILE A 68 0.17 1.41 11.01
C ILE A 68 -0.45 1.31 9.61
N ALA A 69 0.37 1.11 8.59
CA ALA A 69 -0.08 0.97 7.21
C ALA A 69 -0.78 -0.37 7.00
N ALA A 70 -0.26 -1.46 7.58
CA ALA A 70 -0.91 -2.77 7.52
C ALA A 70 -2.30 -2.78 8.16
N CYS A 71 -2.47 -2.11 9.31
CA CYS A 71 -3.79 -1.96 9.95
C CYS A 71 -4.75 -1.13 9.07
N GLY A 72 -4.25 -0.09 8.43
CA GLY A 72 -5.04 0.70 7.48
C GLY A 72 -5.42 -0.10 6.24
N ASN A 73 -4.51 -0.91 5.70
CA ASN A 73 -4.73 -1.68 4.47
C ASN A 73 -5.79 -2.74 4.68
N ILE A 74 -5.66 -3.56 5.74
CA ILE A 74 -6.65 -4.61 6.01
C ILE A 74 -8.05 -4.04 6.28
N THR A 75 -8.10 -2.88 6.95
CA THR A 75 -9.38 -2.21 7.22
C THR A 75 -10.00 -1.72 5.91
N TRP A 76 -9.18 -1.18 5.00
CA TRP A 76 -9.62 -0.72 3.69
C TRP A 76 -10.14 -1.88 2.83
N GLU A 77 -9.37 -2.97 2.72
CA GLU A 77 -9.74 -4.17 1.95
C GLU A 77 -10.99 -4.85 2.54
N PHE A 78 -11.20 -4.79 3.86
CA PHE A 78 -12.43 -5.28 4.47
C PHE A 78 -13.64 -4.44 4.06
N LEU A 79 -13.53 -3.11 4.18
CA LEU A 79 -14.63 -2.21 3.90
C LEU A 79 -15.01 -2.27 2.42
N TRP A 80 -14.05 -2.13 1.51
CA TRP A 80 -14.31 -2.16 0.06
C TRP A 80 -14.51 -3.57 -0.48
N GLY A 81 -14.01 -4.60 0.21
CA GLY A 81 -14.20 -6.00 -0.15
C GLY A 81 -15.52 -6.61 0.32
N TYR A 82 -16.15 -6.09 1.39
CA TYR A 82 -17.32 -6.74 1.98
C TYR A 82 -18.46 -5.80 2.39
N VAL A 83 -18.21 -4.50 2.62
CA VAL A 83 -19.21 -3.59 3.19
C VAL A 83 -19.74 -2.62 2.12
N TYR A 84 -18.84 -2.07 1.32
CA TYR A 84 -19.12 -1.05 0.33
C TYR A 84 -18.85 -1.60 -1.08
N PRO A 85 -19.90 -1.92 -1.86
CA PRO A 85 -19.73 -2.40 -3.22
C PRO A 85 -19.13 -1.31 -4.11
N GLN A 86 -18.30 -1.72 -5.07
CA GLN A 86 -17.73 -0.85 -6.09
C GLN A 86 -18.39 -1.07 -7.46
N ASP A 87 -18.20 -0.12 -8.38
CA ASP A 87 -18.92 -0.05 -9.66
C ASP A 87 -18.16 -0.61 -10.89
N MET A 88 -16.92 -1.07 -10.73
CA MET A 88 -16.09 -1.72 -11.76
C MET A 88 -16.47 -3.18 -12.04
N GLY A 89 -17.37 -3.77 -11.23
CA GLY A 89 -17.92 -5.10 -11.42
C GLY A 89 -17.36 -6.14 -10.44
N TRP A 90 -18.05 -7.27 -10.32
CA TRP A 90 -17.78 -8.23 -9.22
C TRP A 90 -16.40 -8.91 -9.30
N GLY A 91 -15.71 -8.84 -10.44
CA GLY A 91 -14.33 -9.31 -10.56
C GLY A 91 -13.35 -8.52 -9.69
N LEU A 92 -13.53 -7.19 -9.60
CA LEU A 92 -12.73 -6.37 -8.68
C LEU A 92 -13.09 -6.66 -7.22
N GLN A 93 -14.36 -6.96 -6.95
CA GLN A 93 -14.80 -7.33 -5.60
C GLN A 93 -14.04 -8.56 -5.07
N LEU A 94 -13.94 -9.61 -5.89
CA LEU A 94 -13.19 -10.83 -5.55
C LEU A 94 -11.71 -10.54 -5.28
N ILE A 95 -11.15 -9.57 -5.99
CA ILE A 95 -9.79 -9.11 -5.79
C ILE A 95 -9.63 -8.50 -4.39
N TYR A 96 -10.49 -7.57 -3.98
CA TYR A 96 -10.44 -6.98 -2.64
C TYR A 96 -10.68 -8.03 -1.55
N MET A 97 -11.67 -8.92 -1.75
CA MET A 97 -11.91 -10.04 -0.83
C MET A 97 -10.67 -10.94 -0.68
N GLY A 98 -9.99 -11.25 -1.78
CA GLY A 98 -8.75 -12.04 -1.79
C GLY A 98 -7.57 -11.30 -1.15
N ALA A 99 -7.45 -10.00 -1.39
CA ALA A 99 -6.44 -9.14 -0.76
C ALA A 99 -6.65 -9.06 0.76
N PHE A 100 -7.88 -8.92 1.22
CA PHE A 100 -8.23 -9.00 2.64
C PHE A 100 -7.76 -10.32 3.28
N LEU A 101 -7.91 -11.47 2.59
CA LEU A 101 -7.41 -12.75 3.09
C LEU A 101 -5.88 -12.79 3.22
N MET A 102 -5.16 -12.19 2.27
CA MET A 102 -3.70 -12.03 2.38
C MET A 102 -3.32 -11.11 3.54
N ASP A 103 -4.10 -10.05 3.74
CA ASP A 103 -3.94 -9.12 4.85
C ASP A 103 -4.18 -9.75 6.22
N LEU A 104 -5.06 -10.75 6.35
CA LEU A 104 -5.19 -11.50 7.60
C LEU A 104 -3.87 -12.17 8.01
N ALA A 105 -3.10 -12.68 7.05
CA ALA A 105 -1.77 -13.24 7.33
C ALA A 105 -0.78 -12.13 7.75
N ILE A 106 -0.86 -10.96 7.13
CA ILE A 106 -0.06 -9.79 7.51
C ILE A 106 -0.44 -9.30 8.91
N LEU A 107 -1.73 -9.21 9.24
CA LEU A 107 -2.25 -8.80 10.55
C LEU A 107 -1.81 -9.77 11.65
N TYR A 108 -1.79 -11.07 11.37
CA TYR A 108 -1.14 -12.04 12.27
C TYR A 108 0.33 -11.67 12.52
N GLY A 109 1.06 -11.32 11.46
CA GLY A 109 2.43 -10.80 11.55
C GLY A 109 2.54 -9.49 12.36
N VAL A 110 1.58 -8.58 12.22
CA VAL A 110 1.47 -7.35 13.01
C VAL A 110 1.36 -7.67 14.50
N PHE A 111 0.42 -8.52 14.91
CA PHE A 111 0.29 -8.91 16.32
C PHE A 111 1.52 -9.66 16.84
N ARG A 112 2.07 -10.59 16.03
CA ARG A 112 3.14 -11.50 16.46
C ARG A 112 4.53 -10.85 16.50
N PHE A 113 4.85 -10.01 15.51
CA PHE A 113 6.19 -9.47 15.28
C PHE A 113 6.24 -7.93 15.27
N GLY A 114 5.10 -7.26 15.07
CA GLY A 114 5.04 -5.80 14.94
C GLY A 114 5.52 -5.03 16.17
N ARG A 115 5.45 -5.62 17.37
CA ARG A 115 6.02 -5.02 18.61
C ARG A 115 7.51 -4.68 18.49
N LYS A 116 8.25 -5.33 17.59
CA LYS A 116 9.67 -5.04 17.31
C LYS A 116 9.86 -3.69 16.62
N GLN A 117 8.81 -3.13 16.03
CA GLN A 117 8.83 -1.80 15.42
C GLN A 117 8.73 -0.67 16.47
N ILE A 118 8.41 -0.99 17.72
CA ILE A 118 8.42 -0.03 18.83
C ILE A 118 9.85 0.11 19.37
N ALA A 119 10.37 1.33 19.34
CA ALA A 119 11.68 1.67 19.88
C ALA A 119 11.73 1.53 21.42
N ASP A 120 10.73 2.05 22.13
CA ASP A 120 10.65 1.93 23.59
C ASP A 120 10.14 0.55 24.02
N GLU A 121 11.00 -0.20 24.71
CA GLU A 121 10.67 -1.54 25.20
C GLU A 121 9.53 -1.53 26.23
N ARG A 122 9.36 -0.43 26.98
CA ARG A 122 8.29 -0.28 27.99
C ARG A 122 6.90 -0.19 27.36
N ALA A 123 6.82 0.22 26.10
CA ALA A 123 5.57 0.32 25.36
C ALA A 123 5.17 -1.00 24.67
N ARG A 124 6.10 -1.96 24.50
CA ARG A 124 5.84 -3.25 23.82
C ARG A 124 4.74 -4.10 24.46
N PRO A 125 4.54 -4.14 25.80
CA PRO A 125 3.43 -4.89 26.40
C PRO A 125 2.04 -4.39 25.96
N TYR A 126 1.91 -3.10 25.64
CA TYR A 126 0.66 -2.49 25.18
C TYR A 126 0.38 -2.71 23.69
N TRP A 127 1.28 -3.43 22.98
CA TRP A 127 1.21 -3.59 21.54
C TRP A 127 -0.15 -4.10 21.02
N PRO A 128 -0.78 -5.15 21.57
CA PRO A 128 -2.08 -5.59 21.09
C PRO A 128 -3.15 -4.50 21.20
N GLY A 129 -3.12 -3.71 22.29
CA GLY A 129 -4.02 -2.58 22.48
C GLY A 129 -3.78 -1.47 21.45
N ILE A 130 -2.51 -1.16 21.14
CA ILE A 130 -2.15 -0.20 20.08
C ILE A 130 -2.69 -0.67 18.73
N VAL A 131 -2.56 -1.95 18.39
CA VAL A 131 -3.08 -2.51 17.13
C VAL A 131 -4.61 -2.39 17.06
N ILE A 132 -5.33 -2.69 18.13
CA ILE A 132 -6.79 -2.54 18.20
C ILE A 132 -7.20 -1.08 18.02
N VAL A 133 -6.50 -0.14 18.67
CA VAL A 133 -6.73 1.30 18.49
C VAL A 133 -6.47 1.72 17.05
N LEU A 134 -5.39 1.25 16.42
CA LEU A 134 -5.09 1.56 15.02
C LEU A 134 -6.18 1.06 14.08
N LEU A 135 -6.64 -0.18 14.24
CA LEU A 135 -7.76 -0.72 13.45
C LEU A 135 -9.02 0.14 13.63
N THR A 136 -9.37 0.47 14.88
CA THR A 136 -10.56 1.27 15.20
C THR A 136 -10.48 2.67 14.59
N VAL A 137 -9.33 3.34 14.70
CA VAL A 137 -9.11 4.68 14.16
C VAL A 137 -9.18 4.66 12.63
N TRP A 138 -8.57 3.67 11.97
CA TRP A 138 -8.69 3.52 10.52
C TRP A 138 -10.13 3.25 10.08
N THR A 139 -10.87 2.40 10.79
CA THR A 139 -12.28 2.14 10.48
C THR A 139 -13.10 3.42 10.59
N ALA A 140 -12.96 4.15 11.70
CA ALA A 140 -13.68 5.41 11.91
C ALA A 140 -13.31 6.46 10.85
N TYR A 141 -12.03 6.55 10.48
CA TYR A 141 -11.55 7.46 9.44
C TYR A 141 -12.17 7.12 8.08
N TYR A 142 -12.12 5.87 7.63
CA TYR A 142 -12.68 5.47 6.33
C TYR A 142 -14.19 5.58 6.28
N VAL A 143 -14.91 5.05 7.28
CA VAL A 143 -16.38 5.17 7.32
C VAL A 143 -16.79 6.64 7.32
N GLY A 144 -16.10 7.51 8.06
CA GLY A 144 -16.38 8.95 8.05
C GLY A 144 -16.19 9.60 6.68
N PHE A 145 -15.19 9.18 5.90
CA PHE A 145 -14.99 9.66 4.52
C PHE A 145 -16.06 9.14 3.56
N ILE A 146 -16.39 7.85 3.65
CA ILE A 146 -17.37 7.19 2.78
C ILE A 146 -18.77 7.78 3.01
N GLU A 147 -19.23 7.84 4.25
CA GLU A 147 -20.58 8.34 4.62
C GLU A 147 -20.77 9.83 4.32
N ARG A 148 -19.69 10.60 4.24
CA ARG A 148 -19.73 12.00 3.82
C ARG A 148 -19.74 12.17 2.30
N GLY A 149 -19.52 11.10 1.53
CA GLY A 149 -19.34 11.16 0.08
C GLY A 149 -18.00 11.77 -0.34
N ASP A 150 -17.00 11.80 0.56
CA ASP A 150 -15.67 12.35 0.28
C ASP A 150 -14.70 11.30 -0.31
N ASP A 151 -15.13 10.02 -0.39
CA ASP A 151 -14.41 8.96 -1.10
C ASP A 151 -15.08 8.63 -2.45
N LEU A 152 -14.33 7.98 -3.33
CA LEU A 152 -14.76 7.64 -4.68
C LEU A 152 -15.31 6.20 -4.74
N PRO A 153 -16.09 5.82 -5.77
CA PRO A 153 -16.71 4.49 -5.88
C PRO A 153 -15.75 3.29 -5.82
N LEU A 154 -14.46 3.51 -6.06
CA LEU A 154 -13.39 2.50 -5.95
C LEU A 154 -12.52 2.67 -4.69
N GLY A 155 -12.98 3.44 -3.70
CA GLY A 155 -12.24 3.74 -2.48
C GLY A 155 -10.93 4.48 -2.67
N SER A 156 -10.79 5.21 -3.78
CA SER A 156 -9.49 5.68 -4.23
C SER A 156 -8.88 6.76 -3.32
N VAL A 157 -9.68 7.62 -2.68
CA VAL A 157 -9.14 8.64 -1.76
C VAL A 157 -8.57 7.96 -0.52
N THR A 158 -9.31 7.03 0.07
CA THR A 158 -8.86 6.31 1.27
C THR A 158 -7.73 5.34 0.96
N ALA A 159 -7.73 4.69 -0.20
CA ALA A 159 -6.64 3.83 -0.68
C ALA A 159 -5.33 4.60 -0.79
N TYR A 160 -5.36 5.78 -1.44
CA TYR A 160 -4.17 6.61 -1.55
C TYR A 160 -3.76 7.24 -0.23
N THR A 161 -4.68 7.46 0.71
CA THR A 161 -4.35 7.92 2.06
C THR A 161 -3.50 6.90 2.80
N VAL A 162 -3.92 5.62 2.85
CA VAL A 162 -3.11 4.58 3.51
C VAL A 162 -1.81 4.32 2.76
N ASN A 163 -1.83 4.42 1.43
CA ASN A 163 -0.64 4.25 0.62
C ASN A 163 0.38 5.39 0.85
N LEU A 164 -0.08 6.63 1.08
CA LEU A 164 0.77 7.74 1.51
C LEU A 164 1.47 7.45 2.85
N VAL A 165 0.70 7.00 3.85
CA VAL A 165 1.27 6.59 5.15
C VAL A 165 2.28 5.46 4.96
N MET A 166 1.96 4.48 4.11
CA MET A 166 2.84 3.35 3.79
C MET A 166 4.14 3.82 3.13
N SER A 167 4.08 4.67 2.10
CA SER A 167 5.25 5.20 1.38
C SER A 167 6.17 6.03 2.28
N LEU A 168 5.60 6.91 3.10
CA LEU A 168 6.36 7.71 4.08
C LEU A 168 7.08 6.80 5.08
N ALA A 169 6.38 5.78 5.60
CA ALA A 169 6.97 4.85 6.55
C ALA A 169 8.02 3.93 5.90
N TYR A 170 7.87 3.56 4.62
CA TYR A 170 8.92 2.84 3.88
C TYR A 170 10.17 3.69 3.66
N LEU A 171 10.04 4.98 3.35
CA LEU A 171 11.19 5.90 3.28
C LEU A 171 11.91 5.98 4.63
N TRP A 172 11.15 6.10 5.72
CA TRP A 172 11.71 6.08 7.07
C TRP A 172 12.43 4.77 7.40
N PHE A 173 11.82 3.63 7.08
CA PHE A 173 12.46 2.31 7.24
C PHE A 173 13.69 2.16 6.37
N GLY A 174 13.69 2.74 5.17
CA GLY A 174 14.88 2.93 4.36
C GLY A 174 16.01 3.53 5.21
N ILE A 175 15.80 4.74 5.70
CA ILE A 175 16.86 5.49 6.38
C ILE A 175 17.31 4.79 7.67
N THR A 176 16.40 4.13 8.38
CA THR A 176 16.65 3.60 9.72
C THR A 176 17.04 2.13 9.80
N ARG A 177 16.73 1.32 8.78
CA ARG A 177 16.97 -0.14 8.82
C ARG A 177 18.18 -0.59 7.99
N PRO A 178 18.79 -1.73 8.33
CA PRO A 178 19.79 -2.40 7.50
C PRO A 178 19.20 -2.82 6.14
N LEU A 179 20.00 -2.80 5.06
CA LEU A 179 19.50 -3.14 3.71
C LEU A 179 18.99 -4.58 3.59
N GLY A 180 19.52 -5.54 4.36
CA GLY A 180 19.06 -6.93 4.36
C GLY A 180 17.60 -7.09 4.79
N GLU A 181 17.10 -6.13 5.57
CA GLU A 181 15.73 -6.10 6.08
C GLU A 181 14.73 -5.48 5.09
N LEU A 182 15.20 -4.93 3.96
CA LEU A 182 14.37 -4.22 2.97
C LEU A 182 14.37 -4.95 1.63
N SER A 183 13.19 -5.32 1.14
CA SER A 183 13.06 -6.03 -0.13
C SER A 183 13.00 -5.05 -1.32
N MET A 184 13.97 -5.18 -2.23
CA MET A 184 13.92 -4.47 -3.52
C MET A 184 12.75 -4.94 -4.38
N ILE A 185 12.40 -6.23 -4.30
CA ILE A 185 11.25 -6.78 -5.04
C ILE A 185 9.98 -6.10 -4.54
N ALA A 186 9.77 -6.03 -3.22
CA ALA A 186 8.61 -5.34 -2.66
C ALA A 186 8.59 -3.87 -3.08
N ALA A 187 9.71 -3.14 -2.96
CA ALA A 187 9.78 -1.73 -3.33
C ALA A 187 9.42 -1.47 -4.81
N VAL A 188 10.02 -2.21 -5.74
CA VAL A 188 9.80 -2.01 -7.19
C VAL A 188 8.39 -2.41 -7.58
N PHE A 189 7.93 -3.60 -7.19
CA PHE A 189 6.59 -4.08 -7.56
C PHE A 189 5.48 -3.24 -6.91
N LYS A 190 5.67 -2.78 -5.67
CA LYS A 190 4.77 -1.83 -5.01
C LYS A 190 4.70 -0.51 -5.75
N GLY A 191 5.85 0.05 -6.14
CA GLY A 191 5.91 1.31 -6.88
C GLY A 191 5.32 1.19 -8.29
N LEU A 192 5.61 0.11 -9.03
CA LEU A 192 5.02 -0.13 -10.34
C LEU A 192 3.52 -0.41 -10.27
N GLY A 193 3.08 -1.19 -9.28
CA GLY A 193 1.66 -1.47 -9.06
C GLY A 193 0.88 -0.22 -8.72
N THR A 194 1.39 0.59 -7.78
CA THR A 194 0.81 1.89 -7.44
C THR A 194 0.86 2.85 -8.64
N GLY A 195 1.94 2.84 -9.42
CA GLY A 195 2.07 3.63 -10.65
C GLY A 195 1.01 3.28 -11.69
N GLY A 196 0.70 1.99 -11.87
CA GLY A 196 -0.38 1.54 -12.75
C GLY A 196 -1.75 2.08 -12.32
N VAL A 197 -2.07 1.98 -11.03
CA VAL A 197 -3.30 2.56 -10.47
C VAL A 197 -3.30 4.09 -10.56
N THR A 198 -2.14 4.74 -10.44
CA THR A 198 -2.01 6.20 -10.62
C THR A 198 -2.35 6.61 -12.04
N VAL A 199 -1.91 5.86 -13.06
CA VAL A 199 -2.31 6.11 -14.45
C VAL A 199 -3.83 6.01 -14.59
N PHE A 200 -4.45 4.99 -13.99
CA PHE A 200 -5.91 4.89 -13.96
C PHE A 200 -6.56 6.13 -13.32
N VAL A 201 -6.05 6.61 -12.17
CA VAL A 201 -6.57 7.84 -11.52
C VAL A 201 -6.52 9.04 -12.45
N PHE A 202 -5.46 9.18 -13.26
CA PHE A 202 -5.37 10.27 -14.25
C PHE A 202 -6.30 10.11 -15.45
N LEU A 203 -6.70 8.88 -15.79
CA LEU A 203 -7.65 8.62 -16.86
C LEU A 203 -9.08 8.91 -16.39
N VAL A 204 -9.44 8.41 -15.21
CA VAL A 204 -10.82 8.39 -14.71
C VAL A 204 -11.15 9.56 -13.77
N TYR A 205 -10.28 9.86 -12.81
CA TYR A 205 -10.54 10.81 -11.72
C TYR A 205 -9.75 12.12 -11.88
N ARG A 206 -9.43 12.51 -13.11
CA ARG A 206 -8.58 13.68 -13.42
C ARG A 206 -9.04 15.00 -12.82
N SER A 207 -10.33 15.16 -12.60
CA SER A 207 -10.96 16.37 -12.05
C SER A 207 -10.99 16.37 -10.52
N HIS A 208 -10.75 15.21 -9.88
CA HIS A 208 -10.80 15.08 -8.44
C HIS A 208 -9.44 15.42 -7.81
N GLU A 209 -9.24 16.69 -7.49
CA GLU A 209 -7.95 17.26 -7.08
C GLU A 209 -7.27 16.51 -5.94
N LEU A 210 -8.03 16.04 -4.94
CA LEU A 210 -7.47 15.35 -3.77
C LEU A 210 -6.79 14.03 -4.14
N VAL A 211 -7.49 13.11 -4.83
CA VAL A 211 -6.93 11.80 -5.21
C VAL A 211 -5.79 11.96 -6.20
N VAL A 212 -5.89 12.91 -7.13
CA VAL A 212 -4.79 13.21 -8.08
C VAL A 212 -3.56 13.71 -7.32
N THR A 213 -3.74 14.62 -6.36
CA THR A 213 -2.65 15.12 -5.52
C THR A 213 -2.00 14.00 -4.72
N LEU A 214 -2.80 13.17 -4.06
CA LEU A 214 -2.29 12.02 -3.32
C LEU A 214 -1.55 11.04 -4.25
N ALA A 215 -2.07 10.79 -5.45
CA ALA A 215 -1.45 9.89 -6.42
C ALA A 215 -0.09 10.40 -6.92
N VAL A 216 0.04 11.70 -7.16
CA VAL A 216 1.33 12.34 -7.48
C VAL A 216 2.31 12.20 -6.32
N ILE A 217 1.89 12.55 -5.10
CA ILE A 217 2.76 12.49 -3.92
C ILE A 217 3.24 11.06 -3.69
N VAL A 218 2.34 10.07 -3.68
CA VAL A 218 2.68 8.66 -3.47
C VAL A 218 3.64 8.18 -4.55
N SER A 219 3.40 8.53 -5.82
CA SER A 219 4.29 8.15 -6.93
C SER A 219 5.70 8.73 -6.77
N ILE A 220 5.82 9.98 -6.33
CA ILE A 220 7.11 10.63 -6.04
C ILE A 220 7.81 9.91 -4.88
N LEU A 221 7.10 9.61 -3.79
CA LEU A 221 7.68 8.95 -2.62
C LEU A 221 8.16 7.54 -2.96
N ASP A 222 7.40 6.78 -3.75
CA ASP A 222 7.76 5.44 -4.19
C ASP A 222 8.98 5.43 -5.11
N ALA A 223 8.99 6.32 -6.11
CA ALA A 223 10.16 6.50 -6.98
C ALA A 223 11.39 6.93 -6.17
N GLY A 224 11.21 7.85 -5.22
CA GLY A 224 12.25 8.28 -4.28
C GLY A 224 12.81 7.13 -3.45
N TYR A 225 11.93 6.28 -2.89
CA TYR A 225 12.32 5.13 -2.08
C TYR A 225 13.09 4.09 -2.89
N ILE A 226 12.60 3.76 -4.09
CA ILE A 226 13.28 2.85 -5.03
C ILE A 226 14.66 3.40 -5.40
N GLY A 227 14.73 4.67 -5.80
CA GLY A 227 15.99 5.32 -6.17
C GLY A 227 17.00 5.35 -5.02
N TRP A 228 16.54 5.64 -3.81
CA TRP A 228 17.36 5.64 -2.61
C TRP A 228 17.87 4.22 -2.26
N LEU A 229 17.02 3.19 -2.36
CA LEU A 229 17.41 1.80 -2.14
C LEU A 229 18.47 1.31 -3.15
N LEU A 230 18.29 1.67 -4.42
CA LEU A 230 19.23 1.31 -5.49
C LEU A 230 20.60 1.94 -5.23
N ARG A 231 20.64 3.24 -4.88
CA ARG A 231 21.89 3.94 -4.56
C ARG A 231 22.61 3.31 -3.37
N ARG A 232 21.88 2.97 -2.29
CA ARG A 232 22.48 2.32 -1.12
C ARG A 232 23.06 0.95 -1.44
N ARG A 233 22.34 0.12 -2.21
CA ARG A 233 22.85 -1.19 -2.64
C ARG A 233 24.11 -1.07 -3.47
N HIS A 234 24.16 -0.11 -4.40
CA HIS A 234 25.36 0.13 -5.20
C HIS A 234 26.55 0.59 -4.34
N SER A 235 26.31 1.47 -3.35
CA SER A 235 27.36 1.92 -2.43
C SER A 235 27.90 0.78 -1.55
N GLU A 236 27.03 -0.05 -0.98
CA GLU A 236 27.45 -1.19 -0.16
C GLU A 236 28.24 -2.22 -1.00
N TRP A 237 27.82 -2.49 -2.24
CA TRP A 237 28.56 -3.35 -3.17
C TRP A 237 29.95 -2.79 -3.50
N GLY A 238 30.04 -1.49 -3.77
CA GLY A 238 31.31 -0.81 -4.03
C GLY A 238 32.31 -0.95 -2.87
N ASN A 239 31.81 -0.86 -1.63
CA ASN A 239 32.62 -1.03 -0.42
C ASN A 239 33.10 -2.47 -0.20
N VAL A 240 32.30 -3.47 -0.58
CA VAL A 240 32.68 -4.90 -0.50
C VAL A 240 33.73 -5.27 -1.56
N VAL A 241 33.57 -4.78 -2.79
CA VAL A 241 34.48 -5.11 -3.91
C VAL A 241 35.78 -4.29 -3.87
N ARG A 242 35.74 -3.08 -3.29
CA ARG A 242 36.91 -2.23 -3.08
C ARG A 242 36.97 -1.78 -1.61
N PRO A 243 37.38 -2.66 -0.69
CA PRO A 243 37.62 -2.23 0.68
C PRO A 243 38.67 -1.11 0.64
N SER A 244 38.32 0.08 1.12
CA SER A 244 39.24 1.21 1.11
C SER A 244 40.49 0.85 1.91
N ASN A 245 41.66 0.88 1.28
CA ASN A 245 42.99 0.72 1.88
C ASN A 245 43.33 1.90 2.81
N ARG A 246 42.51 2.13 3.85
CA ARG A 246 42.75 3.14 4.88
C ARG A 246 42.98 2.47 6.22
N ALA A 247 44.08 1.73 6.32
CA ALA A 247 44.78 1.63 7.59
C ALA A 247 45.79 2.80 7.61
N PRO A 248 45.73 3.73 8.59
CA PRO A 248 46.87 4.60 8.83
C PRO A 248 48.03 3.71 9.26
N LEU A 249 49.14 3.75 8.53
CA LEU A 249 50.41 3.24 9.03
C LEU A 249 50.69 3.99 10.34
N SER A 250 50.58 3.30 11.48
CA SER A 250 51.19 3.76 12.71
C SER A 250 52.67 3.99 12.41
N PRO A 251 53.23 5.20 12.64
CA PRO A 251 54.67 5.33 12.65
C PRO A 251 55.18 4.40 13.74
N ALA A 252 56.09 3.50 13.38
CA ALA A 252 56.84 2.73 14.37
C ALA A 252 57.60 3.74 15.24
N GLY A 253 57.18 3.85 16.50
CA GLY A 253 57.91 4.61 17.51
C GLY A 253 59.24 3.93 17.79
N THR A 254 60.30 4.70 17.60
CA THR A 254 61.69 4.49 18.00
C THR A 254 61.85 4.28 19.50
#